data_AF-A0AAF3EPN7-F1
#
_entry.id   AF-A0AAF3EPN7-F1
#
_cell.length_a   1.000
_cell.length_b   1.000
_cell.length_c   1.000
_cell.angle_alpha   90.00
_cell.angle_beta   90.00
_cell.angle_gamma   90.00
#
_symmetry.space_group_name_H-M   'P 1'
#
loop_
_entity.id
_entity.type
_entity.pdbx_description
1 polymer ?
#
loop_
_entity_poly.entity_id
_entity_poly.type
_entity_poly.pdbx_seq_one_letter_code
_entity_poly.pdbx_strand_id
1 'polypeptide(L)'
;MNETEIDTTSLLQKVAQYALELVLLPDGEQPWPLKLSLILIGYSTIIIPCWLLLYFLRKRFNGEKTEIPEEWYWRLGRNFAIGRPEAALPKRQSSTDSAQEIIPQSQQEKNERKKMLKEIFYFVHYFTGIQLTLVAMGFLQERVITRGYPRDIPLGGNESDVIIDRFGDSQYLLLWNRIVALLVAMVVILWNIRSQPDHVPPYYKHGYTSIANTISSWCQYEALKYVSFPTQMIFKCSKIVVTMIMGTIVRRTRYSIFEYVCGGLIAVGASLFLVSSSDSGVGGKATSISGIILMIGYIFVDAFTTNWQKKLFDTKPRVSKYQMMIGVNCFSTILCFVSLLEQGTLFISTRYALTHKGFIRDVFLLSISGAFGQLYIYATIAHFGPICFAIMLTVRQIGSIILSSIYYGHPLTIYACIGLCVVFGAMFADIYRRYRIRQRNLKKKKTVRSNSTDTSASTTSTTSVTSDDVAVSSSIHSQPSTPEPQQNKL
;
A
#
# COMPACT_ATOMS: atom_id res chain seq x y z
N MET A 1 -20.96 -34.79 -45.90
CA MET A 1 -20.08 -34.39 -44.79
C MET A 1 -18.88 -33.71 -45.40
N ASN A 2 -18.92 -32.38 -45.57
CA ASN A 2 -17.72 -31.60 -45.85
C ASN A 2 -17.40 -30.84 -44.58
N GLU A 3 -16.38 -31.33 -43.87
CA GLU A 3 -15.79 -30.62 -42.75
C GLU A 3 -15.25 -29.29 -43.27
N THR A 4 -15.82 -28.20 -42.74
CA THR A 4 -15.24 -26.87 -42.85
C THR A 4 -14.03 -26.87 -41.94
N GLU A 5 -12.89 -27.33 -42.47
CA GLU A 5 -11.60 -27.15 -41.86
C GLU A 5 -11.31 -25.64 -41.88
N ILE A 6 -11.73 -24.96 -40.82
CA ILE A 6 -11.39 -23.55 -40.60
C ILE A 6 -9.87 -23.50 -40.62
N ASP A 7 -9.30 -22.94 -41.68
CA ASP A 7 -7.87 -22.83 -41.87
C ASP A 7 -7.28 -21.94 -40.76
N THR A 8 -6.98 -22.59 -39.64
CA THR A 8 -6.51 -21.99 -38.40
C THR A 8 -5.25 -21.18 -38.60
N THR A 9 -4.43 -21.53 -39.61
CA THR A 9 -3.21 -20.81 -39.95
C THR A 9 -3.49 -19.46 -40.60
N SER A 10 -4.47 -19.41 -41.53
CA SER A 10 -4.92 -18.15 -42.15
C SER A 10 -5.59 -17.20 -41.14
N LEU A 11 -6.32 -17.76 -40.17
CA LEU A 11 -6.97 -17.02 -39.10
C LEU A 11 -5.94 -16.47 -38.11
N LEU A 12 -4.94 -17.27 -37.73
CA LEU A 12 -3.81 -16.83 -36.91
C LEU A 12 -2.98 -15.74 -37.56
N GLN A 13 -2.72 -15.83 -38.88
CA GLN A 13 -2.03 -14.76 -39.61
C GLN A 13 -2.83 -13.46 -39.63
N LYS A 14 -4.14 -13.52 -39.91
CA LYS A 14 -5.01 -12.33 -39.89
C LYS A 14 -5.10 -11.71 -38.50
N VAL A 15 -5.19 -12.53 -37.45
CA VAL A 15 -5.16 -12.07 -36.06
C VAL A 15 -3.81 -11.43 -35.72
N ALA A 16 -2.70 -12.01 -36.17
CA ALA A 16 -1.36 -11.47 -35.95
C ALA A 16 -1.15 -10.13 -36.69
N GLN A 17 -1.61 -10.02 -37.94
CA GLN A 17 -1.56 -8.78 -38.72
C GLN A 17 -2.41 -7.68 -38.07
N TYR A 18 -3.64 -8.00 -37.67
CA TYR A 18 -4.52 -7.06 -37.00
C TYR A 18 -3.96 -6.62 -35.64
N ALA A 19 -3.36 -7.55 -34.88
CA ALA A 19 -2.65 -7.22 -33.65
C ALA A 19 -1.44 -6.31 -33.90
N LEU A 20 -0.69 -6.53 -34.98
CA LEU A 20 0.44 -5.69 -35.36
C LEU A 20 -0.01 -4.28 -35.77
N GLU A 21 -1.08 -4.16 -36.56
CA GLU A 21 -1.69 -2.86 -36.91
C GLU A 21 -2.16 -2.11 -35.66
N LEU A 22 -2.78 -2.82 -34.71
CA LEU A 22 -3.21 -2.25 -33.44
C LEU A 22 -2.06 -1.77 -32.56
N VAL A 23 -0.89 -2.42 -32.61
CA VAL A 23 0.31 -2.01 -31.89
C VAL A 23 0.98 -0.79 -32.55
N LEU A 24 0.82 -0.64 -33.88
CA LEU A 24 1.36 0.48 -34.65
C LEU A 24 0.49 1.75 -34.59
N LEU A 25 -0.73 1.67 -34.02
CA LEU A 25 -1.58 2.84 -33.83
C LEU A 25 -0.90 3.88 -32.92
N PRO A 26 -1.08 5.19 -33.17
CA PRO A 26 -0.60 6.24 -32.28
C PRO A 26 -1.10 6.04 -30.85
N ASP A 27 -0.31 6.44 -29.84
CA ASP A 27 -0.59 6.28 -28.41
C ASP A 27 -1.99 6.78 -27.97
N GLY A 28 -2.62 7.69 -28.73
CA GLY A 28 -3.97 8.17 -28.48
C GLY A 28 -5.09 7.18 -28.81
N GLU A 29 -4.89 6.29 -29.78
CA GLU A 29 -5.96 5.48 -30.39
C GLU A 29 -5.95 4.00 -29.98
N GLN A 30 -4.84 3.54 -29.39
CA GLN A 30 -4.74 2.17 -28.89
C GLN A 30 -5.71 1.90 -27.72
N PRO A 31 -6.41 0.75 -27.71
CA PRO A 31 -7.32 0.38 -26.64
C PRO A 31 -6.54 0.08 -25.35
N TRP A 32 -7.04 0.56 -24.22
CA TRP A 32 -6.36 0.41 -22.93
C TRP A 32 -5.99 -1.05 -22.54
N PRO A 33 -6.76 -2.12 -22.89
CA PRO A 33 -6.35 -3.47 -22.55
C PRO A 33 -5.07 -3.89 -23.26
N LEU A 34 -4.86 -3.43 -24.50
CA LEU A 34 -3.65 -3.68 -25.27
C LEU A 34 -2.45 -2.95 -24.64
N LYS A 35 -2.63 -1.69 -24.23
CA LYS A 35 -1.57 -0.96 -23.51
C LYS A 35 -1.20 -1.64 -22.21
N LEU A 36 -2.20 -2.07 -21.45
CA LEU A 36 -1.98 -2.81 -20.21
C LEU A 36 -1.26 -4.12 -20.48
N SER A 37 -1.65 -4.89 -21.51
CA SER A 37 -0.99 -6.16 -21.83
C SER A 37 0.45 -5.96 -22.27
N LEU A 38 0.76 -4.94 -23.08
CA LEU A 38 2.14 -4.58 -23.45
C LEU A 38 2.98 -4.23 -22.21
N ILE A 39 2.42 -3.44 -21.29
CA ILE A 39 3.09 -3.11 -20.02
C ILE A 39 3.33 -4.37 -19.17
N LEU A 40 2.36 -5.28 -19.11
CA LEU A 40 2.49 -6.53 -18.35
C LEU A 40 3.50 -7.49 -18.99
N ILE A 41 3.61 -7.50 -20.33
CA ILE A 41 4.65 -8.24 -21.05
C ILE A 41 6.02 -7.66 -20.69
N GLY A 42 6.17 -6.33 -20.70
CA GLY A 42 7.39 -5.66 -20.27
C GLY A 42 7.77 -5.92 -18.80
N TYR A 43 6.78 -6.01 -17.91
CA TYR A 43 7.08 -6.45 -16.55
C TYR A 43 7.48 -7.92 -16.47
N SER A 44 6.94 -8.76 -17.36
CA SER A 44 7.27 -10.19 -17.43
C SER A 44 8.72 -10.43 -17.86
N THR A 45 9.29 -9.58 -18.72
CA THR A 45 10.72 -9.67 -19.11
C THR A 45 11.67 -9.50 -17.92
N ILE A 46 11.23 -8.85 -16.84
CA ILE A 46 12.01 -8.67 -15.59
C ILE A 46 11.62 -9.71 -14.54
N ILE A 47 10.32 -9.98 -14.40
CA ILE A 47 9.80 -10.89 -13.37
C ILE A 47 10.27 -12.32 -13.62
N ILE A 48 10.29 -12.79 -14.87
CA ILE A 48 10.68 -14.17 -15.21
C ILE A 48 12.15 -14.42 -14.86
N PRO A 49 13.13 -13.62 -15.32
CA PRO A 49 14.53 -13.77 -14.89
C PRO A 49 14.71 -13.63 -13.38
N CYS A 50 13.99 -12.69 -12.74
CA CYS A 50 14.06 -12.52 -11.29
C CYS A 50 13.52 -13.76 -10.55
N TRP A 51 12.48 -14.40 -11.06
CA TRP A 51 11.92 -15.63 -10.49
C TRP A 51 12.85 -16.82 -10.69
N LEU A 52 13.45 -16.97 -11.88
CA LEU A 52 14.46 -18.00 -12.16
C LEU A 52 15.69 -17.84 -11.25
N LEU A 53 16.17 -16.60 -11.08
CA LEU A 53 17.24 -16.27 -10.14
C LEU A 53 16.86 -16.66 -8.70
N LEU A 54 15.64 -16.33 -8.26
CA LEU A 54 15.15 -16.71 -6.94
C LEU A 54 15.05 -18.23 -6.76
N TYR A 55 14.60 -18.96 -7.78
CA TYR A 55 14.53 -20.41 -7.76
C TYR A 55 15.93 -21.02 -7.63
N PHE A 56 16.89 -20.54 -8.42
CA PHE A 56 18.28 -20.98 -8.36
C PHE A 56 18.92 -20.70 -7.00
N LEU A 57 18.80 -19.46 -6.50
CA LEU A 57 19.35 -19.06 -5.20
C LEU A 57 18.74 -19.87 -4.06
N ARG A 58 17.42 -20.10 -4.05
CA ARG A 58 16.79 -20.93 -3.00
C ARG A 58 17.23 -22.38 -3.07
N LYS A 59 17.30 -22.97 -4.26
CA LYS A 59 17.77 -24.34 -4.43
C LYS A 59 19.21 -24.49 -3.91
N ARG A 60 20.07 -23.51 -4.19
CA ARG A 60 21.46 -23.46 -3.72
C ARG A 60 21.56 -23.32 -2.20
N PHE A 61 20.85 -22.37 -1.60
CA PHE A 61 20.96 -22.08 -0.16
C PHE A 61 20.17 -23.03 0.75
N ASN A 62 19.14 -23.73 0.26
CA ASN A 62 18.45 -24.76 1.05
C ASN A 62 19.18 -26.12 1.06
N GLY A 63 20.05 -26.37 0.08
CA GLY A 63 20.65 -27.69 -0.13
C GLY A 63 21.84 -28.02 0.77
N GLU A 64 22.41 -27.05 1.48
CA GLU A 64 23.77 -27.23 1.99
C GLU A 64 24.03 -26.25 3.16
N LYS A 65 24.45 -26.78 4.33
CA LYS A 65 24.97 -25.99 5.48
C LYS A 65 26.36 -25.41 5.14
N THR A 66 26.56 -24.95 3.92
CA THR A 66 27.85 -24.50 3.41
C THR A 66 28.07 -23.08 3.87
N GLU A 67 29.25 -22.84 4.43
CA GLU A 67 29.77 -21.51 4.69
C GLU A 67 29.56 -20.66 3.43
N ILE A 68 28.76 -19.61 3.56
CA ILE A 68 28.45 -18.73 2.43
C ILE A 68 29.76 -18.03 2.06
N PRO A 69 30.21 -18.09 0.79
CA PRO A 69 31.41 -17.38 0.38
C PRO A 69 31.33 -15.91 0.80
N GLU A 70 32.42 -15.36 1.34
CA GLU A 70 32.52 -13.98 1.86
C GLU A 70 32.19 -12.90 0.80
N GLU A 71 32.12 -13.28 -0.46
CA GLU A 71 31.92 -12.40 -1.60
C GLU A 71 30.57 -11.66 -1.52
N TRP A 72 30.61 -10.37 -1.88
CA TRP A 72 29.50 -9.44 -1.69
C TRP A 72 28.22 -9.84 -2.44
N TYR A 73 28.36 -10.48 -3.61
CA TYR A 73 27.22 -10.87 -4.45
C TYR A 73 26.49 -12.11 -3.91
N TRP A 74 27.18 -13.07 -3.28
CA TRP A 74 26.52 -14.18 -2.59
C TRP A 74 25.76 -13.72 -1.34
N ARG A 75 26.34 -12.78 -0.59
CA ARG A 75 25.66 -12.12 0.53
C ARG A 75 24.40 -11.37 0.08
N LEU A 76 24.48 -10.66 -1.05
CA LEU A 76 23.33 -10.00 -1.66
C LEU A 76 22.27 -11.01 -2.10
N GLY A 77 22.66 -12.09 -2.78
CA GLY A 77 21.77 -13.16 -3.22
C GLY A 77 21.03 -13.84 -2.07
N ARG A 78 21.72 -14.10 -0.94
CA ARG A 78 21.08 -14.64 0.28
C ARG A 78 20.07 -13.66 0.86
N ASN A 79 20.45 -12.40 1.05
CA ASN A 79 19.53 -11.38 1.58
C ASN A 79 18.33 -11.15 0.64
N PHE A 80 18.55 -11.29 -0.67
CA PHE A 80 17.50 -11.18 -1.67
C PHE A 80 16.50 -12.33 -1.59
N ALA A 81 16.96 -13.58 -1.53
CA ALA A 81 16.11 -14.78 -1.64
C ALA A 81 15.54 -15.31 -0.30
N ILE A 82 16.34 -15.27 0.77
CA ILE A 82 16.01 -15.86 2.09
C ILE A 82 15.86 -14.78 3.17
N GLY A 83 16.56 -13.65 3.03
CA GLY A 83 16.63 -12.63 4.07
C GLY A 83 17.53 -13.06 5.23
N ARG A 84 17.34 -12.45 6.41
CA ARG A 84 18.13 -12.73 7.62
C ARG A 84 17.26 -13.32 8.74
N PRO A 85 16.83 -14.60 8.63
CA PRO A 85 15.93 -15.21 9.63
C PRO A 85 16.56 -15.31 11.03
N GLU A 86 17.89 -15.41 11.12
CA GLU A 86 18.64 -15.46 12.38
C GLU A 86 18.46 -14.19 13.23
N ALA A 87 18.35 -13.02 12.59
CA ALA A 87 18.07 -11.75 13.27
C ALA A 87 16.61 -11.60 13.72
N ALA A 88 15.71 -12.50 13.29
CA ALA A 88 14.33 -12.58 13.77
C ALA A 88 14.18 -13.37 15.07
N LEU A 89 15.17 -14.18 15.44
CA LEU A 89 15.16 -14.91 16.70
C LEU A 89 15.24 -13.91 17.85
N PRO A 90 14.39 -14.03 18.88
CA PRO A 90 14.56 -13.22 20.07
C PRO A 90 15.95 -13.53 20.64
N LYS A 91 16.84 -12.54 20.68
CA LYS A 91 18.00 -12.60 21.58
C LYS A 91 17.42 -12.97 22.95
N ARG A 92 17.88 -14.09 23.51
CA ARG A 92 17.49 -14.57 24.85
C ARG A 92 17.72 -13.40 25.82
N GLN A 93 16.67 -12.63 26.07
CA GLN A 93 16.70 -11.59 27.09
C GLN A 93 16.89 -12.36 28.39
N SER A 94 18.07 -12.20 28.98
CA SER A 94 18.30 -12.52 30.38
C SER A 94 17.14 -11.94 31.16
N SER A 95 16.40 -12.85 31.79
CA SER A 95 15.27 -12.60 32.67
C SER A 95 15.74 -11.80 33.88
N THR A 96 15.82 -10.48 33.75
CA THR A 96 16.20 -9.59 34.87
C THR A 96 15.36 -8.31 34.96
N ASP A 97 14.40 -8.07 34.05
CA ASP A 97 13.58 -6.83 34.05
C ASP A 97 12.08 -7.09 34.17
N SER A 98 11.67 -7.87 35.18
CA SER A 98 10.26 -7.96 35.58
C SER A 98 10.10 -7.87 37.10
N ALA A 99 10.82 -6.95 37.76
CA ALA A 99 10.32 -6.40 39.02
C ALA A 99 9.18 -5.44 38.65
N GLN A 100 7.95 -5.93 38.79
CA GLN A 100 6.76 -5.16 38.48
C GLN A 100 6.58 -4.08 39.57
N GLU A 101 7.18 -2.91 39.36
CA GLU A 101 6.91 -1.73 40.20
C GLU A 101 5.40 -1.47 40.20
N ILE A 102 4.79 -1.51 41.38
CA ILE A 102 3.39 -1.17 41.59
C ILE A 102 3.27 0.35 41.45
N ILE A 103 2.99 0.79 40.22
CA ILE A 103 2.79 2.22 39.92
C ILE A 103 1.46 2.67 40.56
N PRO A 104 1.43 3.77 41.33
CA PRO A 104 0.20 4.29 41.93
C PRO A 104 -0.91 4.55 40.89
N GLN A 105 -2.18 4.27 41.21
CA GLN A 105 -3.31 4.42 40.27
C GLN A 105 -3.38 5.82 39.63
N SER A 106 -3.10 6.89 40.40
CA SER A 106 -3.04 8.27 39.90
C SER A 106 -1.92 8.51 38.88
N GLN A 107 -0.81 7.79 39.01
CA GLN A 107 0.34 7.84 38.11
C GLN A 107 0.11 6.98 36.86
N GLN A 108 -0.61 5.86 37.01
CA GLN A 108 -1.08 5.05 35.89
C GLN A 108 -2.07 5.83 35.01
N GLU A 109 -3.04 6.55 35.59
CA GLU A 109 -3.95 7.42 34.83
C GLU A 109 -3.23 8.56 34.10
N LYS A 110 -2.28 9.23 34.76
CA LYS A 110 -1.44 10.25 34.12
C LYS A 110 -0.62 9.67 32.96
N ASN A 111 -0.04 8.49 33.12
CA ASN A 111 0.72 7.81 32.07
C ASN A 111 -0.18 7.39 30.90
N GLU A 112 -1.41 6.95 31.16
CA GLU A 112 -2.39 6.64 30.14
C GLU A 112 -2.89 7.87 29.38
N ARG A 113 -3.14 8.99 30.08
CA ARG A 113 -3.48 10.28 29.44
C ARG A 113 -2.35 10.77 28.56
N LYS A 114 -1.10 10.75 29.05
CA LYS A 114 0.10 11.10 28.26
C LYS A 114 0.22 10.22 27.02
N LYS A 115 0.00 8.91 27.15
CA LYS A 115 0.01 7.98 26.03
C LYS A 115 -1.10 8.28 25.02
N MET A 116 -2.32 8.56 25.49
CA MET A 116 -3.44 8.93 24.62
C MET A 116 -3.17 10.24 23.87
N LEU A 117 -2.69 11.27 24.55
CA LEU A 117 -2.32 12.55 23.94
C LEU A 117 -1.23 12.37 22.89
N LYS A 118 -0.24 11.52 23.16
CA LYS A 118 0.82 11.18 22.21
C LYS A 118 0.26 10.46 20.96
N GLU A 119 -0.67 9.53 21.12
CA GLU A 119 -1.35 8.86 20.00
C GLU A 119 -2.18 9.84 19.16
N ILE A 120 -2.91 10.76 19.80
CA ILE A 120 -3.68 11.81 19.12
C ILE A 120 -2.74 12.73 18.35
N PHE A 121 -1.64 13.15 18.98
CA PHE A 121 -0.63 13.98 18.33
C PHE A 121 -0.04 13.29 17.10
N TYR A 122 0.36 12.02 17.20
CA TYR A 122 0.83 11.26 16.02
C TYR A 122 -0.23 11.13 14.94
N PHE A 123 -1.49 10.91 15.32
CA PHE A 123 -2.59 10.81 14.37
C PHE A 123 -2.79 12.13 13.61
N VAL A 124 -2.88 13.25 14.33
CA VAL A 124 -3.04 14.58 13.73
C VAL A 124 -1.83 14.93 12.88
N HIS A 125 -0.61 14.68 13.36
CA HIS A 125 0.61 14.95 12.61
C HIS A 125 0.67 14.16 11.29
N TYR A 126 0.38 12.85 11.32
CA TYR A 126 0.36 12.04 10.10
C TYR A 126 -0.80 12.41 9.19
N PHE A 127 -1.98 12.70 9.73
CA PHE A 127 -3.12 13.16 8.96
C PHE A 127 -2.79 14.46 8.21
N THR A 128 -2.35 15.50 8.91
CA THR A 128 -1.97 16.78 8.31
C THR A 128 -0.85 16.62 7.30
N GLY A 129 0.17 15.81 7.61
CA GLY A 129 1.25 15.48 6.68
C GLY A 129 0.75 14.85 5.38
N ILE A 130 -0.14 13.87 5.47
CA ILE A 130 -0.79 13.24 4.29
C ILE A 130 -1.58 14.29 3.50
N GLN A 131 -2.40 15.10 4.16
CA GLN A 131 -3.23 16.10 3.48
C GLN A 131 -2.37 17.10 2.71
N LEU A 132 -1.41 17.73 3.39
CA LEU A 132 -0.58 18.77 2.81
C LEU A 132 0.25 18.25 1.62
N THR A 133 0.97 17.15 1.81
CA THR A 133 1.90 16.62 0.79
C THR A 133 1.18 16.04 -0.42
N LEU A 134 0.05 15.35 -0.23
CA LEU A 134 -0.69 14.77 -1.36
C LEU A 134 -1.55 15.81 -2.08
N VAL A 135 -2.06 16.84 -1.41
CA VAL A 135 -2.73 17.95 -2.09
C VAL A 135 -1.71 18.74 -2.93
N ALA A 136 -0.54 19.07 -2.36
CA ALA A 136 0.52 19.73 -3.11
C ALA A 136 0.98 18.90 -4.31
N MET A 137 1.18 17.58 -4.12
CA MET A 137 1.50 16.66 -5.21
C MET A 137 0.42 16.66 -6.29
N GLY A 138 -0.86 16.56 -5.91
CA GLY A 138 -1.97 16.55 -6.88
C GLY A 138 -2.06 17.83 -7.70
N PHE A 139 -1.90 18.99 -7.06
CA PHE A 139 -1.87 20.29 -7.73
C PHE A 139 -0.69 20.42 -8.71
N LEU A 140 0.52 20.06 -8.27
CA LEU A 140 1.71 20.09 -9.12
C LEU A 140 1.58 19.11 -10.30
N GLN A 141 0.96 17.95 -10.07
CA GLN A 141 0.72 16.97 -11.11
C GLN A 141 -0.27 17.48 -12.16
N GLU A 142 -1.39 18.06 -11.72
CA GLU A 142 -2.37 18.68 -12.61
C GLU A 142 -1.71 19.78 -13.43
N ARG A 143 -0.89 20.63 -12.81
CA ARG A 143 -0.13 21.68 -13.49
C ARG A 143 0.80 21.12 -14.57
N VAL A 144 1.56 20.06 -14.28
CA VAL A 144 2.51 19.45 -15.23
C VAL A 144 1.80 18.81 -16.43
N ILE A 145 0.62 18.23 -16.22
CA ILE A 145 -0.14 17.53 -17.27
C ILE A 145 -1.00 18.51 -18.11
N THR A 146 -1.58 19.54 -17.48
CA THR A 146 -2.54 20.44 -18.15
C THR A 146 -1.90 21.64 -18.80
N ARG A 147 -0.83 22.20 -18.21
CA ARG A 147 -0.13 23.36 -18.77
C ARG A 147 0.91 22.88 -19.77
N GLY A 148 0.92 23.49 -20.96
CA GLY A 148 2.02 23.32 -21.88
C GLY A 148 3.24 24.11 -21.43
N TYR A 149 4.42 23.65 -21.83
CA TYR A 149 5.68 24.31 -21.53
C TYR A 149 6.22 25.00 -22.78
N PRO A 150 6.82 26.20 -22.64
CA PRO A 150 7.42 26.90 -23.75
C PRO A 150 8.74 26.25 -24.17
N ARG A 151 8.91 26.08 -25.48
CA ARG A 151 10.21 25.80 -26.12
C ARG A 151 10.58 27.00 -27.00
N ASP A 152 11.82 27.45 -26.84
CA ASP A 152 12.39 28.46 -27.73
C ASP A 152 12.88 27.76 -29.00
N ILE A 153 12.41 28.21 -30.16
CA ILE A 153 12.94 27.77 -31.44
C ILE A 153 13.82 28.90 -31.98
N PRO A 154 15.11 28.65 -32.24
CA PRO A 154 15.93 29.62 -32.96
C PRO A 154 15.44 29.66 -34.41
N LEU A 155 14.62 30.65 -34.75
CA LEU A 155 14.48 31.07 -36.13
C LEU A 155 15.73 31.90 -36.45
N GLY A 156 16.38 31.66 -37.58
CA GLY A 156 17.62 32.37 -37.92
C GLY A 156 17.47 33.90 -37.76
N GLY A 157 18.20 34.48 -36.80
CA GLY A 157 18.03 35.87 -36.34
C GLY A 157 17.87 35.95 -34.81
N ASN A 158 17.74 37.17 -34.28
CA ASN A 158 17.51 37.43 -32.84
C ASN A 158 16.02 37.26 -32.41
N GLU A 159 15.16 36.76 -33.29
CA GLU A 159 13.75 36.48 -33.00
C GLU A 159 13.56 34.99 -32.70
N SER A 160 12.97 34.69 -31.55
CA SER A 160 12.61 33.33 -31.13
C SER A 160 11.10 33.21 -31.00
N ASP A 161 10.46 32.37 -31.82
CA ASP A 161 9.06 31.99 -31.59
C ASP A 161 8.97 31.01 -30.42
N VAL A 162 7.90 31.16 -29.63
CA VAL A 162 7.61 30.33 -28.46
C VAL A 162 6.47 29.38 -28.81
N ILE A 163 6.79 28.08 -28.98
CA ILE A 163 5.78 27.03 -29.12
C ILE A 163 5.47 26.44 -27.74
N ILE A 164 4.19 26.24 -27.44
CA ILE A 164 3.70 25.67 -26.19
C ILE A 164 3.26 24.22 -26.43
N ASP A 165 4.12 23.26 -26.09
CA ASP A 165 3.81 21.83 -26.22
C ASP A 165 3.32 21.26 -24.89
N ARG A 166 2.40 20.27 -24.92
CA ARG A 166 1.91 19.57 -23.72
C ARG A 166 2.63 18.24 -23.52
N PHE A 167 2.85 17.86 -22.26
CA PHE A 167 3.48 16.60 -21.91
C PHE A 167 2.45 15.49 -21.64
N GLY A 168 2.55 14.37 -22.36
CA GLY A 168 1.56 13.27 -22.31
C GLY A 168 2.01 12.01 -21.58
N ASP A 169 3.30 11.84 -21.28
CA ASP A 169 3.85 10.58 -20.78
C ASP A 169 3.83 10.49 -19.24
N SER A 170 2.75 9.91 -18.71
CA SER A 170 2.59 9.72 -17.26
C SER A 170 3.60 8.75 -16.65
N GLN A 171 4.14 7.79 -17.42
CA GLN A 171 5.10 6.81 -16.91
C GLN A 171 6.47 7.46 -16.65
N TYR A 172 6.87 8.43 -17.48
CA TYR A 172 8.08 9.22 -17.25
C TYR A 172 8.04 10.03 -15.95
N LEU A 173 6.89 10.67 -15.64
CA LEU A 173 6.70 11.37 -14.36
C LEU A 173 6.79 10.40 -13.18
N LEU A 174 6.28 9.19 -13.34
CA LEU A 174 6.36 8.13 -12.33
C LEU A 174 7.80 7.73 -12.07
N LEU A 175 8.59 7.53 -13.13
CA LEU A 175 10.01 7.18 -13.01
C LEU A 175 10.76 8.21 -12.15
N TRP A 176 10.63 9.50 -12.46
CA TRP A 176 11.28 10.56 -11.68
C TRP A 176 10.81 10.62 -10.23
N ASN A 177 9.52 10.43 -9.99
CA ASN A 177 8.98 10.35 -8.63
C ASN A 177 9.61 9.18 -7.84
N ARG A 178 9.80 8.01 -8.47
CA ARG A 178 10.46 6.85 -7.83
C ARG A 178 11.95 7.09 -7.58
N ILE A 179 12.67 7.70 -8.53
CA ILE A 179 14.09 8.04 -8.40
C ILE A 179 14.30 9.03 -7.24
N VAL A 180 13.55 10.14 -7.22
CA VAL A 180 13.69 11.14 -6.15
C VAL A 180 13.31 10.54 -4.79
N ALA A 181 12.24 9.73 -4.73
CA ALA A 181 11.86 9.05 -3.50
C ALA A 181 12.94 8.06 -3.02
N LEU A 182 13.60 7.35 -3.93
CA LEU A 182 14.73 6.47 -3.63
C LEU A 182 15.93 7.28 -3.08
N LEU A 183 16.26 8.42 -3.69
CA LEU A 183 17.34 9.32 -3.24
C LEU A 183 17.05 9.89 -1.85
N VAL A 184 15.84 10.42 -1.61
CA VAL A 184 15.42 10.94 -0.30
C VAL A 184 15.55 9.86 0.78
N ALA A 185 15.08 8.63 0.49
CA ALA A 185 15.17 7.54 1.44
C ALA A 185 16.63 7.13 1.72
N MET A 186 17.49 7.11 0.71
CA MET A 186 18.92 6.85 0.87
C MET A 186 19.60 7.91 1.75
N VAL A 187 19.40 9.20 1.45
CA VAL A 187 19.97 10.30 2.23
C VAL A 187 19.56 10.18 3.71
N VAL A 188 18.28 9.90 3.98
CA VAL A 188 17.79 9.75 5.36
C VAL A 188 18.37 8.52 6.07
N ILE A 189 18.55 7.40 5.37
CA ILE A 189 19.19 6.22 5.97
C ILE A 189 20.67 6.46 6.22
N LEU A 190 21.39 7.08 5.28
CA LEU A 190 22.81 7.41 5.44
C LEU A 190 23.01 8.37 6.63
N TRP A 191 22.14 9.37 6.77
CA TRP A 191 22.16 10.30 7.90
C TRP A 191 21.90 9.60 9.24
N ASN A 192 21.07 8.55 9.26
CA ASN A 192 20.65 7.88 10.49
C ASN A 192 21.05 6.40 10.53
N ILE A 193 22.24 6.08 10.02
CA ILE A 193 22.68 4.70 9.76
C ILE A 193 22.77 3.84 11.02
N ARG A 194 23.13 4.45 12.16
CA ARG A 194 23.27 3.76 13.46
C ARG A 194 21.94 3.45 14.15
N SER A 195 20.84 4.08 13.74
CA SER A 195 19.53 3.89 14.38
C SER A 195 18.54 3.08 13.53
N GLN A 196 18.96 2.57 12.37
CA GLN A 196 18.09 1.71 11.57
C GLN A 196 18.05 0.28 12.11
N PRO A 197 16.85 -0.35 12.22
CA PRO A 197 16.73 -1.75 12.57
C PRO A 197 17.28 -2.64 11.45
N ASP A 198 17.72 -3.85 11.79
CA ASP A 198 18.18 -4.82 10.80
C ASP A 198 17.08 -5.17 9.79
N HIS A 199 17.43 -5.15 8.50
CA HIS A 199 16.53 -5.59 7.45
C HIS A 199 16.49 -7.12 7.39
N VAL A 200 15.39 -7.68 7.87
CA VAL A 200 15.19 -9.13 7.96
C VAL A 200 14.43 -9.76 6.80
N PRO A 201 13.33 -9.18 6.28
CA PRO A 201 12.60 -9.86 5.22
C PRO A 201 13.42 -9.92 3.92
N PRO A 202 13.25 -10.99 3.12
CA PRO A 202 13.86 -11.07 1.80
C PRO A 202 13.49 -9.87 0.93
N TYR A 203 14.47 -9.30 0.22
CA TYR A 203 14.24 -8.10 -0.60
C TYR A 203 13.20 -8.31 -1.70
N TYR A 204 13.08 -9.52 -2.28
CA TYR A 204 12.07 -9.79 -3.33
C TYR A 204 10.63 -9.53 -2.87
N LYS A 205 10.35 -9.56 -1.55
CA LYS A 205 9.01 -9.31 -1.02
C LYS A 205 8.54 -7.88 -1.23
N HIS A 206 9.47 -6.92 -1.36
CA HIS A 206 9.15 -5.54 -1.75
C HIS A 206 8.74 -5.45 -3.23
N GLY A 207 9.21 -6.39 -4.06
CA GLY A 207 8.85 -6.52 -5.47
C GLY A 207 7.33 -6.65 -5.67
N TYR A 208 6.64 -7.45 -4.86
CA TYR A 208 5.17 -7.55 -4.92
C TYR A 208 4.46 -6.22 -4.67
N THR A 209 4.97 -5.44 -3.70
CA THR A 209 4.42 -4.12 -3.41
C THR A 209 4.70 -3.15 -4.55
N SER A 210 5.88 -3.22 -5.14
CA SER A 210 6.27 -2.40 -6.29
C SER A 210 5.39 -2.68 -7.51
N ILE A 211 5.28 -3.93 -7.92
CA ILE A 211 4.47 -4.34 -9.09
C ILE A 211 3.01 -3.88 -8.90
N ALA A 212 2.43 -4.19 -7.75
CA ALA A 212 1.06 -3.77 -7.44
C ALA A 212 0.91 -2.24 -7.46
N ASN A 213 1.82 -1.51 -6.82
CA ASN A 213 1.78 -0.06 -6.79
C ASN A 213 1.90 0.57 -8.19
N THR A 214 2.76 0.03 -9.06
CA THR A 214 2.93 0.53 -10.44
C THR A 214 1.71 0.23 -11.30
N ILE A 215 1.18 -1.00 -11.26
CA ILE A 215 -0.06 -1.36 -11.98
C ILE A 215 -1.24 -0.50 -11.50
N SER A 216 -1.39 -0.36 -10.18
CA SER A 216 -2.43 0.47 -9.58
C SER A 216 -2.32 1.92 -10.04
N SER A 217 -1.12 2.50 -10.03
CA SER A 217 -0.89 3.87 -10.50
C SER A 217 -1.26 4.02 -11.97
N TRP A 218 -0.85 3.09 -12.82
CA TRP A 218 -1.19 3.13 -14.25
C TRP A 218 -2.71 3.05 -14.48
N CYS A 219 -3.40 2.10 -13.84
CA CYS A 219 -4.86 1.98 -13.96
C CYS A 219 -5.58 3.26 -13.50
N GLN A 220 -5.09 3.90 -12.43
CA GLN A 220 -5.64 5.16 -11.95
C GLN A 220 -5.50 6.29 -12.98
N TYR A 221 -4.32 6.42 -13.61
CA TYR A 221 -4.10 7.46 -14.63
C TYR A 221 -4.93 7.19 -15.88
N GLU A 222 -4.98 5.95 -16.35
CA GLU A 222 -5.73 5.59 -17.54
C GLU A 222 -7.24 5.77 -17.32
N ALA A 223 -7.74 5.51 -16.10
CA ALA A 223 -9.13 5.76 -15.75
C ALA A 223 -9.56 7.24 -15.87
N LEU A 224 -8.63 8.22 -15.80
CA LEU A 224 -8.95 9.65 -15.98
C LEU A 224 -9.39 9.98 -17.41
N LYS A 225 -9.10 9.10 -18.37
CA LYS A 225 -9.56 9.24 -19.75
C LYS A 225 -11.04 8.87 -19.90
N TYR A 226 -11.52 7.94 -19.08
CA TYR A 226 -12.84 7.31 -19.20
C TYR A 226 -13.84 7.70 -18.10
N VAL A 227 -13.37 8.36 -17.04
CA VAL A 227 -14.14 8.67 -15.83
C VAL A 227 -13.84 10.09 -15.36
N SER A 228 -14.88 10.82 -14.96
CA SER A 228 -14.71 12.15 -14.36
C SER A 228 -14.03 12.08 -12.99
N PHE A 229 -13.37 13.18 -12.60
CA PHE A 229 -12.66 13.26 -11.33
C PHE A 229 -13.57 13.01 -10.09
N PRO A 230 -14.79 13.57 -9.99
CA PRO A 230 -15.70 13.28 -8.88
C PRO A 230 -16.08 11.80 -8.78
N THR A 231 -16.34 11.17 -9.93
CA THR A 231 -16.65 9.74 -9.99
C THR A 231 -15.48 8.89 -9.46
N GLN A 232 -14.24 9.22 -9.83
CA GLN A 232 -13.08 8.50 -9.29
C GLN A 232 -12.96 8.63 -7.77
N MET A 233 -13.28 9.81 -7.22
CA MET A 233 -13.21 10.03 -5.79
C MET A 233 -14.18 9.13 -5.03
N ILE A 234 -15.37 8.91 -5.57
CA ILE A 234 -16.36 8.00 -4.98
C ILE A 234 -15.89 6.55 -5.02
N PHE A 235 -15.36 6.09 -6.16
CA PHE A 235 -14.72 4.79 -6.26
C PHE A 235 -13.60 4.63 -5.23
N LYS A 236 -12.80 5.67 -5.02
CA LYS A 236 -11.76 5.68 -3.99
C LYS A 236 -12.31 5.66 -2.56
N CYS A 237 -13.47 6.28 -2.29
CA CYS A 237 -14.16 6.16 -1.00
C CYS A 237 -14.51 4.70 -0.68
N SER A 238 -14.94 3.94 -1.69
CA SER A 238 -15.26 2.50 -1.58
C SER A 238 -14.05 1.61 -1.25
N LYS A 239 -12.82 2.13 -1.40
CA LYS A 239 -11.58 1.41 -1.10
C LYS A 239 -11.53 0.85 0.32
N ILE A 240 -12.18 1.48 1.30
CA ILE A 240 -12.17 1.00 2.69
C ILE A 240 -12.66 -0.45 2.77
N VAL A 241 -13.75 -0.75 2.07
CA VAL A 241 -14.37 -2.08 2.03
C VAL A 241 -13.42 -3.10 1.40
N VAL A 242 -12.88 -2.78 0.24
CA VAL A 242 -11.94 -3.64 -0.48
C VAL A 242 -10.66 -3.86 0.34
N THR A 243 -10.20 -2.83 1.06
CA THR A 243 -9.05 -2.90 1.99
C THR A 243 -9.30 -3.88 3.13
N MET A 244 -10.53 -3.99 3.63
CA MET A 244 -10.87 -4.99 4.64
C MET A 244 -10.87 -6.40 4.05
N ILE A 245 -11.54 -6.61 2.91
CA ILE A 245 -11.58 -7.90 2.22
C ILE A 245 -10.14 -8.39 1.98
N MET A 246 -9.29 -7.51 1.45
CA MET A 246 -7.90 -7.81 1.19
C MET A 246 -7.07 -8.00 2.47
N GLY A 247 -7.43 -7.33 3.56
CA GLY A 247 -6.87 -7.59 4.89
C GLY A 247 -7.18 -9.01 5.39
N THR A 248 -8.40 -9.48 5.17
CA THR A 248 -8.79 -10.88 5.47
C THR A 248 -7.98 -11.86 4.63
N ILE A 249 -7.79 -11.60 3.33
CA ILE A 249 -7.06 -12.50 2.42
C ILE A 249 -5.55 -12.52 2.76
N VAL A 250 -4.91 -11.34 2.84
CA VAL A 250 -3.45 -11.23 2.93
C VAL A 250 -2.93 -11.43 4.36
N ARG A 251 -3.65 -10.90 5.35
CA ARG A 251 -3.26 -10.85 6.77
C ARG A 251 -4.11 -11.74 7.67
N ARG A 252 -5.16 -12.41 7.15
CA ARG A 252 -6.08 -13.26 7.93
C ARG A 252 -6.76 -12.53 9.10
N THR A 253 -7.01 -11.23 8.94
CA THR A 253 -7.74 -10.42 9.94
C THR A 253 -9.24 -10.64 9.82
N ARG A 254 -9.96 -10.79 10.94
CA ARG A 254 -11.43 -10.92 10.95
C ARG A 254 -12.09 -9.55 11.15
N TYR A 255 -13.17 -9.31 10.41
CA TYR A 255 -13.99 -8.09 10.44
C TYR A 255 -15.45 -8.45 10.81
N SER A 256 -16.16 -7.49 11.40
CA SER A 256 -17.56 -7.62 11.81
C SER A 256 -18.51 -7.46 10.61
N ILE A 257 -19.65 -8.16 10.64
CA ILE A 257 -20.73 -8.07 9.64
C ILE A 257 -21.16 -6.62 9.38
N PHE A 258 -21.21 -5.79 10.43
CA PHE A 258 -21.59 -4.38 10.29
C PHE A 258 -20.64 -3.61 9.37
N GLU A 259 -19.34 -3.92 9.41
CA GLU A 259 -18.36 -3.25 8.56
C GLU A 259 -18.58 -3.62 7.07
N TYR A 260 -19.12 -4.81 6.78
CA TYR A 260 -19.55 -5.20 5.43
C TYR A 260 -20.85 -4.51 5.00
N VAL A 261 -21.81 -4.34 5.91
CA VAL A 261 -23.07 -3.62 5.64
C VAL A 261 -22.80 -2.16 5.30
N CYS A 262 -21.94 -1.47 6.07
CA CYS A 262 -21.48 -0.12 5.72
C CYS A 262 -20.85 -0.09 4.33
N GLY A 263 -20.11 -1.13 3.96
CA GLY A 263 -19.55 -1.25 2.62
C GLY A 263 -20.58 -1.38 1.50
N GLY A 264 -21.64 -2.15 1.72
CA GLY A 264 -22.79 -2.21 0.81
C GLY A 264 -23.47 -0.86 0.65
N LEU A 265 -23.64 -0.11 1.75
CA LEU A 265 -24.24 1.22 1.72
C LEU A 265 -23.39 2.24 0.94
N ILE A 266 -22.05 2.15 1.05
CA ILE A 266 -21.13 2.94 0.22
C ILE A 266 -21.32 2.61 -1.27
N ALA A 267 -21.46 1.33 -1.63
CA ALA A 267 -21.69 0.93 -3.03
C ALA A 267 -23.02 1.49 -3.58
N VAL A 268 -24.09 1.44 -2.78
CA VAL A 268 -25.41 2.02 -3.17
C VAL A 268 -25.32 3.53 -3.37
N GLY A 269 -24.69 4.26 -2.42
CA GLY A 269 -24.52 5.70 -2.54
C GLY A 269 -23.65 6.11 -3.73
N ALA A 270 -22.63 5.31 -4.06
CA ALA A 270 -21.80 5.48 -5.25
C ALA A 270 -22.60 5.32 -6.54
N SER A 271 -23.43 4.28 -6.64
CA SER A 271 -24.30 4.04 -7.79
C SER A 271 -25.31 5.18 -7.98
N LEU A 272 -25.91 5.68 -6.90
CA LEU A 272 -26.86 6.80 -6.96
C LEU A 272 -26.20 8.09 -7.49
N PHE A 273 -24.99 8.40 -7.03
CA PHE A 273 -24.22 9.54 -7.53
C PHE A 273 -23.85 9.38 -9.01
N LEU A 274 -23.41 8.18 -9.40
CA LEU A 274 -23.01 7.86 -10.77
C LEU A 274 -24.16 8.04 -11.76
N VAL A 275 -25.33 7.48 -11.44
CA VAL A 275 -26.53 7.63 -12.25
C VAL A 275 -26.90 9.11 -12.39
N SER A 276 -26.87 9.86 -11.29
CA SER A 276 -27.22 11.28 -11.36
C SER A 276 -26.22 12.13 -12.14
N SER A 277 -24.94 11.81 -12.07
CA SER A 277 -23.89 12.55 -12.78
C SER A 277 -23.94 12.31 -14.30
N SER A 278 -24.40 11.13 -14.72
CA SER A 278 -24.61 10.81 -16.14
C SER A 278 -25.77 11.60 -16.76
N ASP A 279 -26.80 11.91 -15.96
CA ASP A 279 -28.05 12.52 -16.45
C ASP A 279 -27.99 14.06 -16.52
N SER A 280 -27.09 14.67 -15.76
CA SER A 280 -27.07 16.13 -15.58
C SER A 280 -25.94 16.86 -16.33
N GLY A 281 -25.20 16.17 -17.20
CA GLY A 281 -24.07 16.76 -17.92
C GLY A 281 -22.95 17.29 -17.01
N VAL A 282 -23.01 16.98 -15.71
CA VAL A 282 -22.09 17.42 -14.66
C VAL A 282 -20.75 16.71 -14.86
N GLY A 283 -19.85 17.34 -15.60
CA GLY A 283 -18.44 16.95 -15.69
C GLY A 283 -18.02 16.21 -16.96
N GLY A 284 -18.42 16.71 -18.14
CA GLY A 284 -17.62 16.71 -19.38
C GLY A 284 -17.11 15.40 -20.00
N LYS A 285 -17.32 14.23 -19.38
CA LYS A 285 -17.00 12.91 -19.93
C LYS A 285 -18.01 11.88 -19.45
N ALA A 286 -18.72 11.22 -20.37
CA ALA A 286 -19.58 10.09 -20.04
C ALA A 286 -18.75 9.01 -19.33
N THR A 287 -19.24 8.49 -18.20
CA THR A 287 -18.58 7.40 -17.48
C THR A 287 -18.65 6.13 -18.34
N SER A 288 -17.54 5.73 -18.93
CA SER A 288 -17.48 4.51 -19.75
C SER A 288 -17.32 3.27 -18.88
N ILE A 289 -17.87 2.14 -19.32
CA ILE A 289 -17.68 0.81 -18.69
C ILE A 289 -16.19 0.50 -18.52
N SER A 290 -15.36 0.85 -19.51
CA SER A 290 -13.91 0.74 -19.44
C SER A 290 -13.31 1.46 -18.22
N GLY A 291 -13.83 2.64 -17.91
CA GLY A 291 -13.42 3.42 -16.76
C GLY A 291 -13.79 2.79 -15.42
N ILE A 292 -14.98 2.19 -15.33
CA ILE A 292 -15.43 1.45 -14.14
C ILE A 292 -14.53 0.23 -13.90
N ILE A 293 -14.25 -0.55 -14.94
CA ILE A 293 -13.37 -1.73 -14.87
C ILE A 293 -11.97 -1.33 -14.38
N LEU A 294 -11.37 -0.27 -14.97
CA LEU A 294 -10.08 0.26 -14.56
C LEU A 294 -10.07 0.72 -13.10
N MET A 295 -11.14 1.38 -12.63
CA MET A 295 -11.24 1.82 -11.24
C MET A 295 -11.38 0.65 -10.26
N ILE A 296 -12.14 -0.39 -10.60
CA ILE A 296 -12.24 -1.60 -9.79
C ILE A 296 -10.85 -2.25 -9.68
N GLY A 297 -10.17 -2.46 -10.81
CA GLY A 297 -8.80 -3.00 -10.83
C GLY A 297 -7.83 -2.17 -9.99
N TYR A 298 -7.85 -0.86 -10.15
CA TYR A 298 -7.07 0.08 -9.35
C TYR A 298 -7.29 -0.12 -7.84
N ILE A 299 -8.54 -0.15 -7.37
CA ILE A 299 -8.87 -0.24 -5.94
C ILE A 299 -8.40 -1.58 -5.36
N PHE A 300 -8.61 -2.69 -6.08
CA PHE A 300 -8.17 -4.02 -5.64
C PHE A 300 -6.66 -4.12 -5.49
N VAL A 301 -5.92 -3.65 -6.49
CA VAL A 301 -4.45 -3.69 -6.49
C VAL A 301 -3.86 -2.70 -5.45
N ASP A 302 -4.49 -1.55 -5.25
CA ASP A 302 -4.10 -0.57 -4.21
C ASP A 302 -4.38 -1.12 -2.79
N ALA A 303 -5.53 -1.78 -2.61
CA ALA A 303 -5.87 -2.47 -1.36
C ALA A 303 -4.88 -3.61 -1.05
N PHE A 304 -4.43 -4.35 -2.08
CA PHE A 304 -3.36 -5.34 -1.93
C PHE A 304 -2.07 -4.69 -1.47
N THR A 305 -1.65 -3.62 -2.15
CA THR A 305 -0.40 -2.89 -1.89
C THR A 305 -0.30 -2.49 -0.42
N THR A 306 -1.33 -1.82 0.11
CA THR A 306 -1.33 -1.33 1.49
C THR A 306 -1.38 -2.46 2.53
N ASN A 307 -2.13 -3.54 2.26
CA ASN A 307 -2.19 -4.70 3.15
C ASN A 307 -0.90 -5.52 3.16
N TRP A 308 -0.24 -5.67 2.01
CA TRP A 308 1.06 -6.34 1.90
C TRP A 308 2.16 -5.53 2.58
N GLN A 309 2.16 -4.20 2.40
CA GLN A 309 3.06 -3.30 3.14
C GLN A 309 2.90 -3.48 4.64
N LYS A 310 1.66 -3.53 5.15
CA LYS A 310 1.44 -3.78 6.59
C LYS A 310 1.96 -5.14 7.03
N LYS A 311 1.73 -6.20 6.25
CA LYS A 311 2.27 -7.54 6.53
C LYS A 311 3.81 -7.51 6.65
N LEU A 312 4.46 -6.73 5.79
CA LEU A 312 5.91 -6.59 5.79
C LEU A 312 6.41 -5.72 6.95
N PHE A 313 5.73 -4.63 7.30
CA PHE A 313 6.01 -3.83 8.49
C PHE A 313 5.85 -4.59 9.81
N ASP A 314 4.89 -5.52 9.86
CA ASP A 314 4.62 -6.35 11.04
C ASP A 314 5.59 -7.54 11.16
N THR A 315 6.44 -7.79 10.16
CA THR A 315 7.53 -8.78 10.26
C THR A 315 8.53 -8.31 11.33
N LYS A 316 8.93 -9.19 12.25
CA LYS A 316 9.89 -8.88 13.32
C LYS A 316 11.32 -9.27 12.90
N PRO A 317 12.34 -8.46 13.24
CA PRO A 317 12.31 -7.07 13.72
C PRO A 317 11.61 -6.13 12.71
N ARG A 318 10.96 -5.08 13.25
CA ARG A 318 10.10 -4.20 12.45
C ARG A 318 10.89 -3.50 11.34
N VAL A 319 10.39 -3.63 10.12
CA VAL A 319 10.94 -2.93 8.96
C VAL A 319 10.75 -1.42 9.13
N SER A 320 11.82 -0.65 8.91
CA SER A 320 11.75 0.81 8.93
C SER A 320 10.95 1.33 7.73
N LYS A 321 10.21 2.43 7.90
CA LYS A 321 9.49 3.12 6.81
C LYS A 321 10.44 3.55 5.68
N TYR A 322 11.69 3.89 5.99
CA TYR A 322 12.71 4.24 5.01
C TYR A 322 13.19 3.02 4.22
N GLN A 323 13.37 1.87 4.88
CA GLN A 323 13.74 0.61 4.22
C GLN A 323 12.63 0.11 3.28
N MET A 324 11.37 0.25 3.69
CA MET A 324 10.22 -0.01 2.81
C MET A 324 10.27 0.88 1.57
N MET A 325 10.56 2.16 1.75
CA MET A 325 10.65 3.12 0.66
C MET A 325 11.77 2.79 -0.33
N ILE A 326 12.98 2.46 0.15
CA ILE A 326 14.07 2.03 -0.74
C ILE A 326 13.69 0.75 -1.48
N GLY A 327 13.21 -0.28 -0.76
CA GLY A 327 12.87 -1.56 -1.35
C GLY A 327 11.85 -1.40 -2.47
N VAL A 328 10.72 -0.74 -2.20
CA VAL A 328 9.65 -0.53 -3.17
C VAL A 328 10.12 0.33 -4.34
N ASN A 329 10.76 1.48 -4.09
CA ASN A 329 11.16 2.39 -5.16
C ASN A 329 12.31 1.85 -6.02
N CYS A 330 13.17 0.98 -5.49
CA CYS A 330 14.22 0.32 -6.28
C CYS A 330 13.59 -0.58 -7.36
N PHE A 331 12.70 -1.49 -6.95
CA PHE A 331 11.96 -2.31 -7.92
C PHE A 331 11.08 -1.46 -8.83
N SER A 332 10.43 -0.40 -8.32
CA SER A 332 9.54 0.42 -9.16
C SER A 332 10.31 1.20 -10.22
N THR A 333 11.51 1.67 -9.89
CA THR A 333 12.40 2.36 -10.84
C THR A 333 12.82 1.40 -11.95
N ILE A 334 13.23 0.17 -11.61
CA ILE A 334 13.60 -0.85 -12.61
C ILE A 334 12.42 -1.18 -13.53
N LEU A 335 11.24 -1.45 -12.96
CA LEU A 335 10.03 -1.75 -13.73
C LEU A 335 9.63 -0.61 -14.67
N CYS A 336 9.60 0.64 -14.18
CA CYS A 336 9.25 1.80 -15.00
C CYS A 336 10.31 2.08 -16.07
N PHE A 337 11.59 1.96 -15.72
CA PHE A 337 12.70 2.25 -16.64
C PHE A 337 12.71 1.29 -17.82
N VAL A 338 12.62 -0.02 -17.57
CA VAL A 338 12.56 -1.03 -18.63
C VAL A 338 11.30 -0.86 -19.49
N SER A 339 10.14 -0.63 -18.87
CA SER A 339 8.90 -0.42 -19.62
C SER A 339 8.95 0.82 -20.53
N LEU A 340 9.58 1.91 -20.07
CA LEU A 340 9.80 3.11 -20.89
C LEU A 340 10.83 2.91 -22.00
N LEU A 341 11.84 2.05 -21.78
CA LEU A 341 12.81 1.68 -22.81
C LEU A 341 12.16 0.84 -23.91
N GLU A 342 11.37 -0.17 -23.54
CA GLU A 342 10.65 -1.05 -24.48
C GLU A 342 9.64 -0.28 -25.33
N GLN A 343 8.98 0.75 -24.77
CA GLN A 343 8.07 1.62 -25.49
C GLN A 343 8.77 2.68 -26.36
N GLY A 344 10.08 2.88 -26.20
CA GLY A 344 10.84 3.92 -26.92
C GLY A 344 10.52 5.37 -26.49
N THR A 345 9.64 5.57 -25.52
CA THR A 345 9.19 6.89 -25.05
C THR A 345 10.21 7.57 -24.14
N LEU A 346 11.12 6.82 -23.51
CA LEU A 346 12.12 7.37 -22.58
C LEU A 346 12.96 8.50 -23.19
N PHE A 347 13.47 8.29 -24.40
CA PHE A 347 14.34 9.26 -25.07
C PHE A 347 13.55 10.48 -25.56
N ILE A 348 12.32 10.27 -26.02
CA ILE A 348 11.41 11.34 -26.46
C ILE A 348 11.06 12.24 -25.27
N SER A 349 10.63 11.65 -24.16
CA SER A 349 10.28 12.35 -22.93
C SER A 349 11.48 13.07 -22.29
N THR A 350 12.67 12.48 -22.37
CA THR A 350 13.91 13.12 -21.89
C THR A 350 14.31 14.31 -22.76
N ARG A 351 14.22 14.17 -24.09
CA ARG A 351 14.45 15.30 -25.01
C ARG A 351 13.46 16.43 -24.73
N TYR A 352 12.18 16.10 -24.54
CA TYR A 352 11.16 17.08 -24.14
C TYR A 352 11.58 17.81 -22.86
N ALA A 353 12.00 17.07 -21.83
CA ALA A 353 12.40 17.65 -20.55
C ALA A 353 13.57 18.64 -20.64
N LEU A 354 14.56 18.34 -21.50
CA LEU A 354 15.74 19.19 -21.69
C LEU A 354 15.45 20.44 -22.53
N THR A 355 14.52 20.37 -23.46
CA THR A 355 14.23 21.50 -24.36
C THR A 355 13.20 22.49 -23.82
N HIS A 356 12.37 22.08 -22.87
CA HIS A 356 11.27 22.90 -22.36
C HIS A 356 11.64 23.58 -21.04
N LYS A 357 11.63 24.92 -21.03
CA LYS A 357 12.02 25.70 -19.85
C LYS A 357 11.02 25.50 -18.72
N GLY A 358 11.52 25.23 -17.52
CA GLY A 358 10.73 25.08 -16.31
C GLY A 358 10.10 23.69 -16.08
N PHE A 359 10.11 22.81 -17.08
CA PHE A 359 9.56 21.45 -16.96
C PHE A 359 10.26 20.63 -15.88
N ILE A 360 11.61 20.55 -15.93
CA ILE A 360 12.41 19.78 -14.96
C ILE A 360 12.18 20.26 -13.53
N ARG A 361 12.09 21.59 -13.31
CA ARG A 361 11.82 22.16 -12.00
C ARG A 361 10.45 21.70 -11.47
N ASP A 362 9.41 21.79 -12.29
CA ASP A 362 8.06 21.44 -11.88
C ASP A 362 7.94 19.91 -11.63
N VAL A 363 8.62 19.07 -12.44
CA VAL A 363 8.75 17.62 -12.21
C VAL A 363 9.54 17.29 -10.94
N PHE A 364 10.61 18.02 -10.65
CA PHE A 364 11.40 17.83 -9.43
C PHE A 364 10.58 18.20 -8.18
N LEU A 365 9.87 19.34 -8.20
CA LEU A 365 8.97 19.76 -7.13
C LEU A 365 7.82 18.77 -6.92
N LEU A 366 7.25 18.26 -8.01
CA LEU A 366 6.26 17.19 -7.97
C LEU A 366 6.82 15.94 -7.28
N SER A 367 8.03 15.53 -7.66
CA SER A 367 8.68 14.32 -7.18
C SER A 367 9.09 14.42 -5.70
N ILE A 368 9.58 15.58 -5.25
CA ILE A 368 9.93 15.77 -3.83
C ILE A 368 8.69 15.81 -2.95
N SER A 369 7.61 16.47 -3.39
CA SER A 369 6.32 16.42 -2.69
C SER A 369 5.78 15.00 -2.63
N GLY A 370 5.91 14.23 -3.73
CA GLY A 370 5.56 12.82 -3.80
C GLY A 370 6.36 11.95 -2.83
N ALA A 371 7.67 12.19 -2.72
CA ALA A 371 8.55 11.48 -1.79
C ALA A 371 8.15 11.71 -0.33
N PHE A 372 7.88 12.96 0.07
CA PHE A 372 7.38 13.26 1.42
C PHE A 372 6.01 12.64 1.67
N GLY A 373 5.10 12.70 0.70
CA GLY A 373 3.81 12.01 0.79
C GLY A 373 3.96 10.51 1.01
N GLN A 374 4.88 9.86 0.29
CA GLN A 374 5.17 8.44 0.44
C GLN A 374 5.73 8.09 1.83
N LEU A 375 6.55 8.96 2.44
CA LEU A 375 7.01 8.79 3.82
C LEU A 375 5.86 8.80 4.82
N TYR A 376 4.92 9.73 4.69
CA TYR A 376 3.73 9.79 5.55
C TYR A 376 2.79 8.60 5.33
N ILE A 377 2.63 8.15 4.09
CA ILE A 377 1.90 6.92 3.76
C ILE A 377 2.48 5.74 4.52
N TYR A 378 3.80 5.50 4.42
CA TYR A 378 4.45 4.40 5.12
C TYR A 378 4.41 4.54 6.64
N ALA A 379 4.63 5.74 7.18
CA ALA A 379 4.53 5.99 8.62
C ALA A 379 3.13 5.65 9.16
N THR A 380 2.09 6.03 8.40
CA THR A 380 0.69 5.78 8.77
C THR A 380 0.34 4.30 8.69
N ILE A 381 0.76 3.60 7.63
CA ILE A 381 0.51 2.17 7.48
C ILE A 381 1.28 1.39 8.55
N ALA A 382 2.53 1.73 8.82
CA ALA A 382 3.32 1.09 9.86
C ALA A 382 2.67 1.25 11.25
N HIS A 383 2.24 2.47 11.59
CA HIS A 383 1.72 2.80 12.92
C HIS A 383 0.24 2.43 13.11
N PHE A 384 -0.64 2.91 12.23
CA PHE A 384 -2.09 2.80 12.35
C PHE A 384 -2.70 1.68 11.48
N GLY A 385 -1.99 1.27 10.42
CA GLY A 385 -2.42 0.19 9.52
C GLY A 385 -3.17 0.67 8.26
N PRO A 386 -3.47 -0.27 7.34
CA PRO A 386 -4.04 0.03 6.02
C PRO A 386 -5.43 0.66 6.08
N ILE A 387 -6.26 0.27 7.05
CA ILE A 387 -7.63 0.78 7.18
C ILE A 387 -7.63 2.23 7.63
N CYS A 388 -6.86 2.58 8.67
CA CYS A 388 -6.71 3.97 9.10
C CYS A 388 -6.14 4.83 7.97
N PHE A 389 -5.17 4.30 7.22
CA PHE A 389 -4.65 4.97 6.04
C PHE A 389 -5.74 5.22 4.97
N ALA A 390 -6.56 4.19 4.65
CA ALA A 390 -7.66 4.34 3.71
C ALA A 390 -8.67 5.42 4.17
N ILE A 391 -9.00 5.46 5.46
CA ILE A 391 -9.87 6.49 6.05
C ILE A 391 -9.29 7.90 5.88
N MET A 392 -8.00 8.09 6.18
CA MET A 392 -7.34 9.40 6.02
C MET A 392 -7.35 9.87 4.55
N LEU A 393 -7.15 8.95 3.62
CA LEU A 393 -7.28 9.22 2.18
C LEU A 393 -8.71 9.55 1.79
N THR A 394 -9.71 8.87 2.35
CA THR A 394 -11.10 9.18 2.00
C THR A 394 -11.46 10.58 2.46
N VAL A 395 -11.12 10.98 3.69
CA VAL A 395 -11.36 12.36 4.16
C VAL A 395 -10.71 13.41 3.24
N ARG A 396 -9.51 13.12 2.70
CA ARG A 396 -8.87 13.96 1.67
C ARG A 396 -9.77 14.12 0.44
N GLN A 397 -10.27 13.00 -0.08
CA GLN A 397 -11.08 12.94 -1.30
C GLN A 397 -12.39 13.70 -1.13
N ILE A 398 -13.01 13.62 0.06
CA ILE A 398 -14.19 14.41 0.42
C ILE A 398 -13.88 15.90 0.31
N GLY A 399 -12.78 16.35 0.92
CA GLY A 399 -12.34 17.74 0.83
C GLY A 399 -12.09 18.17 -0.62
N SER A 400 -11.50 17.30 -1.45
CA SER A 400 -11.28 17.59 -2.87
C SER A 400 -12.58 17.67 -3.68
N ILE A 401 -13.60 16.84 -3.39
CA ILE A 401 -14.90 16.92 -4.07
C ILE A 401 -15.59 18.25 -3.73
N ILE A 402 -15.62 18.63 -2.45
CA ILE A 402 -16.23 19.88 -1.99
C ILE A 402 -15.52 21.07 -2.63
N LEU A 403 -14.18 21.10 -2.58
CA LEU A 403 -13.38 22.17 -3.18
C LEU A 403 -13.59 22.25 -4.71
N SER A 404 -13.64 21.12 -5.40
CA SER A 404 -13.92 21.05 -6.83
C SER A 404 -15.33 21.58 -7.16
N SER A 405 -16.34 21.22 -6.38
CA SER A 405 -17.71 21.72 -6.60
C SER A 405 -17.81 23.23 -6.42
N ILE A 406 -17.14 23.78 -5.40
CA ILE A 406 -17.09 25.23 -5.16
C ILE A 406 -16.31 25.94 -6.27
N TYR A 407 -15.16 25.42 -6.66
CA TYR A 407 -14.27 26.07 -7.63
C TYR A 407 -14.83 26.07 -9.07
N TYR A 408 -15.44 24.96 -9.50
CA TYR A 408 -15.97 24.83 -10.87
C TYR A 408 -17.41 25.33 -11.03
N GLY A 409 -18.07 25.75 -9.94
CA GLY A 409 -19.42 26.33 -10.00
C GLY A 409 -20.50 25.39 -10.56
N HIS A 410 -20.24 24.09 -10.66
CA HIS A 410 -21.20 23.12 -11.16
C HIS A 410 -22.20 22.76 -10.05
N PRO A 411 -23.52 23.00 -10.24
CA PRO A 411 -24.51 22.61 -9.27
C PRO A 411 -24.53 21.08 -9.15
N LEU A 412 -24.18 20.56 -7.98
CA LEU A 412 -24.41 19.16 -7.66
C LEU A 412 -25.91 18.93 -7.65
N THR A 413 -26.38 17.96 -8.43
CA THR A 413 -27.79 17.56 -8.40
C THR A 413 -28.18 17.10 -7.00
N ILE A 414 -29.47 17.20 -6.67
CA ILE A 414 -30.00 16.73 -5.38
C ILE A 414 -29.68 15.24 -5.18
N TYR A 415 -29.79 14.42 -6.22
CA TYR A 415 -29.45 13.00 -6.16
C TYR A 415 -27.95 12.73 -5.96
N ALA A 416 -27.07 13.53 -6.59
CA ALA A 416 -25.63 13.47 -6.30
C ALA A 416 -25.34 13.84 -4.85
N CYS A 417 -26.00 14.87 -4.32
CA CYS A 417 -25.89 15.27 -2.91
C CYS A 417 -26.36 14.16 -1.96
N ILE A 418 -27.51 13.52 -2.26
CA ILE A 418 -28.01 12.38 -1.46
C ILE A 418 -27.02 11.21 -1.52
N GLY A 419 -26.56 10.82 -2.71
CA GLY A 419 -25.57 9.74 -2.87
C GLY A 419 -24.28 10.01 -2.10
N LEU A 420 -23.79 11.25 -2.17
CA LEU A 420 -22.62 11.73 -1.42
C LEU A 420 -22.84 11.66 0.11
N CYS A 421 -23.98 12.13 0.59
CA CYS A 421 -24.37 12.05 2.01
C CYS A 421 -24.46 10.61 2.50
N VAL A 422 -25.01 9.69 1.70
CA VAL A 422 -25.09 8.26 2.03
C VAL A 422 -23.69 7.65 2.13
N VAL A 423 -22.81 7.89 1.15
CA VAL A 423 -21.42 7.40 1.17
C VAL A 423 -20.68 7.91 2.41
N PHE A 424 -20.81 9.20 2.71
CA PHE A 424 -20.13 9.81 3.85
C PHE A 424 -20.70 9.35 5.19
N GLY A 425 -22.02 9.30 5.34
CA GLY A 425 -22.68 8.81 6.55
C GLY A 425 -22.29 7.36 6.85
N ALA A 426 -22.32 6.48 5.84
CA ALA A 426 -21.90 5.09 5.97
C ALA A 426 -20.44 4.97 6.42
N MET A 427 -19.56 5.77 5.84
CA MET A 427 -18.15 5.78 6.19
C MET A 427 -17.91 6.31 7.61
N PHE A 428 -18.51 7.45 7.98
CA PHE A 428 -18.34 8.01 9.33
C PHE A 428 -18.90 7.08 10.40
N ALA A 429 -20.01 6.39 10.14
CA ALA A 429 -20.57 5.38 11.03
C ALA A 429 -19.62 4.19 11.23
N ASP A 430 -19.01 3.69 10.14
CA ASP A 430 -18.00 2.63 10.19
C ASP A 430 -16.77 3.06 11.01
N ILE A 431 -16.24 4.25 10.75
CA ILE A 431 -15.11 4.84 11.47
C ILE A 431 -15.42 4.95 12.97
N TYR A 432 -16.56 5.54 13.31
CA TYR A 432 -16.94 5.79 14.70
C TYR A 432 -17.12 4.48 15.48
N ARG A 433 -17.75 3.47 14.88
CA ARG A 433 -17.94 2.17 15.52
C ARG A 433 -16.61 1.44 15.72
N ARG A 434 -15.71 1.46 14.74
CA ARG A 434 -14.36 0.87 14.89
C ARG A 434 -13.57 1.53 16.00
N TYR A 435 -13.63 2.86 16.09
CA TYR A 435 -13.05 3.60 17.20
C TYR A 435 -13.60 3.11 18.55
N ARG A 436 -14.93 2.95 18.67
CA ARG A 436 -15.57 2.46 19.89
C ARG A 436 -15.21 1.00 20.22
N ILE A 437 -15.11 0.12 19.22
CA ILE A 437 -14.70 -1.28 19.42
C ILE A 437 -13.25 -1.34 19.92
N ARG A 438 -12.35 -0.55 19.33
CA ARG A 438 -10.96 -0.46 19.77
C ARG A 438 -10.86 0.03 21.22
N GLN A 439 -11.62 1.07 21.58
CA GLN A 439 -11.73 1.56 22.97
C GLN A 439 -12.21 0.46 23.93
N ARG A 440 -13.26 -0.30 23.56
CA ARG A 440 -13.78 -1.42 24.37
C ARG A 440 -12.76 -2.54 24.55
N ASN A 441 -12.03 -2.90 23.49
CA ASN A 441 -11.00 -3.94 23.55
C ASN A 441 -9.80 -3.50 24.40
N LEU A 442 -9.44 -2.21 24.35
CA LEU A 442 -8.41 -1.63 25.21
C LEU A 442 -8.84 -1.65 26.68
N LYS A 443 -10.10 -1.30 26.98
CA LYS A 443 -10.67 -1.41 28.34
C LYS A 443 -10.67 -2.86 28.83
N LYS A 444 -11.15 -3.82 28.03
CA LYS A 444 -11.14 -5.26 28.37
C LYS A 444 -9.72 -5.79 28.66
N LYS A 445 -8.73 -5.43 27.84
CA LYS A 445 -7.33 -5.83 28.07
C LYS A 445 -6.76 -5.26 29.38
N LYS A 446 -7.17 -4.05 29.78
CA LYS A 446 -6.77 -3.47 31.07
C LYS A 446 -7.42 -4.19 32.24
N THR A 447 -8.72 -4.49 32.15
CA THR A 447 -9.46 -5.23 33.20
C THR A 447 -8.91 -6.64 33.39
N VAL A 448 -8.65 -7.39 32.30
CA VAL A 448 -8.06 -8.73 32.39
C VAL A 448 -6.67 -8.69 33.02
N ARG A 449 -5.85 -7.68 32.69
CA ARG A 449 -4.51 -7.51 33.27
C ARG A 449 -4.56 -7.12 34.76
N SER A 450 -5.58 -6.37 35.18
CA SER A 450 -5.83 -6.08 36.61
C SER A 450 -6.17 -7.37 37.35
N ASN A 451 -7.19 -8.10 36.89
CA ASN A 451 -7.67 -9.31 37.56
C ASN A 451 -6.61 -10.42 37.62
N SER A 452 -5.78 -10.58 36.59
CA SER A 452 -4.67 -11.56 36.61
C SER A 452 -3.59 -11.19 37.63
N THR A 453 -3.39 -9.90 37.92
CA THR A 453 -2.40 -9.44 38.92
C THR A 453 -2.94 -9.66 40.34
N ASP A 454 -4.25 -9.47 40.54
CA ASP A 454 -4.91 -9.69 41.83
C ASP A 454 -5.01 -11.18 42.21
N THR A 455 -5.26 -12.08 41.22
CA THR A 455 -5.29 -13.53 41.47
C THR A 455 -3.91 -14.11 41.84
N SER A 456 -2.82 -13.57 41.26
CA SER A 456 -1.46 -13.98 41.63
C SER A 456 -1.01 -13.44 43.00
N ALA A 457 -1.53 -12.28 43.43
CA ALA A 457 -1.28 -11.75 44.78
C ALA A 457 -2.07 -12.52 45.87
N SER A 458 -3.23 -13.09 45.52
CA SER A 458 -4.09 -13.81 46.46
C SER A 458 -3.56 -15.21 46.84
N THR A 459 -2.69 -15.82 46.03
CA THR A 459 -2.15 -17.17 46.28
C THR A 459 -0.86 -17.15 47.13
N THR A 460 -0.32 -15.98 47.47
CA THR A 460 0.92 -15.86 48.27
C THR A 460 0.67 -15.47 49.73
N SER A 461 -0.59 -15.40 50.17
CA SER A 461 -0.97 -14.96 51.52
C SER A 461 -1.70 -16.03 52.35
N THR A 462 -1.27 -17.30 52.25
CA THR A 462 -1.62 -18.34 53.23
C THR A 462 -0.52 -19.41 53.30
N THR A 463 0.59 -19.07 53.94
CA THR A 463 1.51 -20.05 54.56
C THR A 463 2.34 -19.33 55.62
N SER A 464 1.69 -18.96 56.72
CA SER A 464 2.38 -18.60 57.96
C SER A 464 2.60 -19.86 58.78
N VAL A 465 3.87 -20.23 58.82
CA VAL A 465 4.58 -21.14 59.73
C VAL A 465 3.95 -21.25 61.12
N THR A 466 3.70 -22.48 61.55
CA THR A 466 3.87 -22.92 62.95
C THR A 466 4.57 -24.28 62.92
N SER A 467 5.81 -24.30 63.38
CA SER A 467 6.54 -25.52 63.76
C SER A 467 6.05 -25.96 65.13
N ASP A 468 5.77 -27.26 65.32
CA ASP A 468 6.44 -28.13 66.29
C ASP A 468 5.78 -29.52 66.37
N ASP A 469 6.62 -30.50 66.75
CA ASP A 469 6.33 -31.86 67.25
C ASP A 469 6.21 -33.09 66.30
N VAL A 470 7.34 -33.79 66.22
CA VAL A 470 7.58 -35.25 66.46
C VAL A 470 6.38 -36.21 66.50
N ALA A 471 6.36 -37.22 65.60
CA ALA A 471 6.35 -38.66 65.94
C ALA A 471 6.06 -39.60 64.73
N VAL A 472 6.98 -40.56 64.56
CA VAL A 472 6.86 -42.00 64.20
C VAL A 472 5.56 -42.55 63.56
N SER A 473 5.76 -43.35 62.50
CA SER A 473 5.13 -44.67 62.16
C SER A 473 4.64 -44.72 60.70
N SER A 474 5.41 -45.35 59.80
CA SER A 474 5.24 -46.73 59.31
C SER A 474 4.18 -46.92 58.21
N SER A 475 4.62 -47.54 57.11
CA SER A 475 3.89 -48.58 56.36
C SER A 475 3.07 -48.22 55.10
N ILE A 476 3.59 -48.71 53.97
CA ILE A 476 2.92 -49.59 52.98
C ILE A 476 2.29 -48.97 51.70
N HIS A 477 2.83 -49.46 50.57
CA HIS A 477 2.23 -49.68 49.23
C HIS A 477 1.75 -48.48 48.39
N SER A 478 1.73 -48.52 47.06
CA SER A 478 2.40 -49.28 46.00
C SER A 478 2.01 -48.53 44.70
N GLN A 479 2.91 -48.40 43.73
CA GLN A 479 2.46 -48.14 42.34
C GLN A 479 1.77 -49.41 41.81
N PRO A 480 0.88 -49.32 40.80
CA PRO A 480 1.39 -49.47 39.44
C PRO A 480 0.61 -48.74 38.31
N SER A 481 1.34 -48.53 37.21
CA SER A 481 0.95 -48.74 35.79
C SER A 481 -0.25 -48.01 35.15
N THR A 482 0.08 -47.24 34.11
CA THR A 482 -0.69 -46.99 32.87
C THR A 482 -1.29 -48.26 32.24
N PRO A 483 -2.38 -48.12 31.46
CA PRO A 483 -2.24 -48.29 30.00
C PRO A 483 -3.10 -47.34 29.13
N GLU A 484 -2.69 -47.19 27.87
CA GLU A 484 -3.48 -46.68 26.73
C GLU A 484 -4.81 -47.43 26.56
N PRO A 485 -5.78 -46.88 25.79
CA PRO A 485 -5.97 -47.44 24.44
C PRO A 485 -6.48 -46.48 23.34
N GLN A 486 -5.98 -46.78 22.13
CA GLN A 486 -6.69 -46.99 20.85
C GLN A 486 -7.43 -45.86 20.11
N GLN A 487 -6.93 -45.68 18.88
CA GLN A 487 -7.65 -45.42 17.63
C GLN A 487 -9.11 -45.91 17.61
N ASN A 488 -10.00 -45.07 17.06
CA ASN A 488 -11.01 -45.58 16.14
C ASN A 488 -11.41 -44.56 15.07
N LYS A 489 -11.62 -45.09 13.87
CA LYS A 489 -12.04 -44.45 12.63
C LYS A 489 -13.48 -43.89 12.75
N LEU A 490 -13.74 -42.75 12.12
CA LEU A 490 -14.64 -42.64 10.96
C LEU A 490 -14.29 -41.39 10.15
#